data_AF-A0A9P4RE40-F1
#
_entry.id   AF-A0A9P4RE40-F1
#
_cell.length_a   1.000
_cell.length_b   1.000
_cell.length_c   1.000
_cell.angle_alpha   90.00
_cell.angle_beta   90.00
_cell.angle_gamma   90.00
#
_symmetry.space_group_name_H-M   'P 1'
#
loop_
_entity.id
_entity.type
_entity.pdbx_description
1 polymer ?
#
loop_
_entity_poly.entity_id
_entity_poly.type
_entity_poly.pdbx_seq_one_letter_code
_entity_poly.pdbx_strand_id
1 'polypeptide(L)'
;MALSSFFRSSRAVFSAAVLLRAVLLVYGIFQDAFSPMKYTDIDYFVFTDAARFISQGQSPYARDTYRYTPLLAWFIYPTTWSGYWFSFGKVLFAIGDIVAGWMMFRILRSYQRMDQERALKFSSIWLLNPMVATISTRGSSEGLLGVFITALLWAVLARRIQLGGMLLGFAVHFKIYPFIYATSIVWWLDDTNIERSKSGQSAKQKAPASLFDKAINFINVERVTLALYSLGTFAGLNIAMYIIYGLPFLEHSYFYHLTRIDHRHNFSPYNTLLYLNSSPSPSSNPSSTLELERLAFLPQLALSALLIPLSLAKRSLPSAMLAQTFAFVTFNKVCTSQYFLWYMMFLPFYLPTSTLLREKGVGVAALVLWVAGQAVWLQQGFQLEFLGRSTFVPGLWAASIRFFVVNVGILGIIIRDVRRGV
;
A
#
# COMPACT_ATOMS: atom_id res chain seq x y z
N MET A 1 3.42 -29.09 20.11
CA MET A 1 2.93 -28.57 21.41
C MET A 1 3.45 -27.16 21.72
N ALA A 2 4.72 -26.83 21.44
CA ALA A 2 5.27 -25.47 21.66
C ALA A 2 4.74 -24.38 20.69
N LEU A 3 4.59 -24.69 19.40
CA LEU A 3 3.99 -23.74 18.43
C LEU A 3 2.52 -23.41 18.73
N SER A 4 1.76 -24.36 19.31
CA SER A 4 0.37 -24.11 19.71
C SER A 4 0.26 -23.24 20.96
N SER A 5 1.24 -23.24 21.87
CA SER A 5 1.22 -22.32 23.02
C SER A 5 1.61 -20.90 22.62
N PHE A 6 2.50 -20.73 21.64
CA PHE A 6 2.95 -19.42 21.16
C PHE A 6 1.78 -18.54 20.67
N PHE A 7 1.00 -19.05 19.71
CA PHE A 7 -0.12 -18.28 19.14
C PHE A 7 -1.32 -18.14 20.08
N ARG A 8 -1.34 -18.83 21.23
CA ARG A 8 -2.35 -18.58 22.27
C ARG A 8 -2.04 -17.34 23.10
N SER A 9 -0.78 -16.88 23.11
CA SER A 9 -0.33 -15.72 23.88
C SER A 9 -0.11 -14.51 22.99
N SER A 10 -0.98 -13.50 23.12
CA SER A 10 -0.77 -12.21 22.44
C SER A 10 0.56 -11.58 22.84
N ARG A 11 0.92 -11.65 24.13
CA ARG A 11 2.20 -11.16 24.65
C ARG A 11 3.38 -11.80 23.91
N ALA A 12 3.38 -13.13 23.75
CA ALA A 12 4.46 -13.83 23.06
C ALA A 12 4.61 -13.37 21.60
N VAL A 13 3.50 -13.27 20.86
CA VAL A 13 3.51 -12.86 19.44
C VAL A 13 3.98 -11.40 19.28
N PHE A 14 3.43 -10.47 20.07
CA PHE A 14 3.82 -9.06 19.98
C PHE A 14 5.26 -8.84 20.48
N SER A 15 5.70 -9.51 21.54
CA SER A 15 7.09 -9.47 21.99
C SER A 15 8.05 -9.99 20.93
N ALA A 16 7.72 -11.11 20.26
CA ALA A 16 8.52 -11.62 19.15
C ALA A 16 8.57 -10.65 17.95
N ALA A 17 7.45 -10.02 17.61
CA ALA A 17 7.38 -9.04 16.53
C ALA A 17 8.19 -7.77 16.81
N VAL A 18 8.19 -7.30 18.07
CA VAL A 18 9.02 -6.17 18.54
C VAL A 18 10.50 -6.57 18.55
N LEU A 19 10.82 -7.75 19.09
CA LEU A 19 12.20 -8.25 19.15
C LEU A 19 12.80 -8.41 17.74
N LEU A 20 12.03 -8.96 16.79
CA LEU A 20 12.45 -9.07 15.39
C LEU A 20 12.88 -7.71 14.83
N ARG A 21 12.08 -6.65 15.04
CA ARG A 21 12.40 -5.30 14.57
C ARG A 21 13.57 -4.69 15.32
N ALA A 22 13.65 -4.88 16.64
CA ALA A 22 14.78 -4.41 17.43
C ALA A 22 16.10 -5.03 16.97
N VAL A 23 16.13 -6.35 16.75
CA VAL A 23 17.29 -7.06 16.20
C VAL A 23 17.68 -6.51 14.83
N LEU A 24 16.71 -6.31 13.93
CA LEU A 24 16.96 -5.76 12.60
C LEU A 24 17.44 -4.30 12.63
N LEU A 25 16.99 -3.48 13.58
CA LEU A 25 17.50 -2.12 13.76
C LEU A 25 18.98 -2.13 14.19
N VAL A 26 19.34 -2.97 15.17
CA VAL A 26 20.73 -3.10 15.60
C VAL A 26 21.61 -3.69 14.49
N TYR A 27 21.12 -4.73 13.81
CA TYR A 27 21.79 -5.31 12.66
C TYR A 27 21.97 -4.29 11.53
N GLY A 28 20.98 -3.42 11.29
CA GLY A 28 21.07 -2.36 10.29
C GLY A 28 22.20 -1.38 10.57
N ILE A 29 22.42 -1.00 11.84
CA ILE A 29 23.56 -0.16 12.25
C ILE A 29 24.89 -0.87 11.95
N PHE A 30 24.98 -2.15 12.30
CA PHE A 30 26.16 -2.97 12.00
C PHE A 30 26.42 -3.06 10.49
N GLN A 31 25.41 -3.43 9.69
CA GLN A 31 25.56 -3.55 8.25
C GLN A 31 25.94 -2.20 7.61
N ASP A 32 25.34 -1.08 8.03
CA ASP A 32 25.69 0.23 7.50
C ASP A 32 27.15 0.62 7.80
N ALA A 33 27.71 0.19 8.93
CA ALA A 33 29.10 0.46 9.30
C ALA A 33 30.11 -0.42 8.54
N PHE A 34 29.78 -1.71 8.31
CA PHE A 34 30.77 -2.70 7.85
C PHE A 34 30.53 -3.26 6.44
N SER A 35 29.37 -3.01 5.82
CA SER A 35 29.05 -3.50 4.47
C SER A 35 29.11 -2.39 3.42
N PRO A 36 29.58 -2.67 2.19
CA PRO A 36 29.40 -1.77 1.05
C PRO A 36 27.93 -1.65 0.65
N MET A 37 27.16 -2.73 0.76
CA MET A 37 25.71 -2.70 0.56
C MET A 37 25.02 -2.25 1.85
N LYS A 38 24.53 -1.02 1.84
CA LYS A 38 23.87 -0.39 2.99
C LYS A 38 22.51 -1.00 3.28
N TYR A 39 22.21 -1.11 4.57
CA TYR A 39 20.91 -1.50 5.08
C TYR A 39 19.94 -0.33 4.98
N THR A 40 20.35 0.88 5.40
CA THR A 40 19.47 2.06 5.32
C THR A 40 19.03 2.31 3.88
N ASP A 41 17.72 2.46 3.71
CA ASP A 41 17.11 2.81 2.42
C ASP A 41 17.47 4.24 2.03
N ILE A 42 17.68 4.49 0.74
CA ILE A 42 18.06 5.81 0.24
C ILE A 42 16.95 6.85 0.50
N ASP A 43 15.68 6.44 0.44
CA ASP A 43 14.55 7.32 0.73
C ASP A 43 14.59 7.79 2.20
N TYR A 44 15.17 7.02 3.12
CA TYR A 44 15.30 7.44 4.52
C TYR A 44 16.18 8.68 4.65
N PHE A 45 17.30 8.73 3.91
CA PHE A 45 18.16 9.90 3.88
C PHE A 45 17.41 11.12 3.31
N VAL A 46 16.66 10.92 2.23
CA VAL A 46 15.81 11.96 1.62
C VAL A 46 14.80 12.51 2.65
N PHE A 47 14.18 11.66 3.47
CA PHE A 47 13.28 12.12 4.53
C PHE A 47 14.01 12.91 5.62
N THR A 48 15.15 12.40 6.10
CA THR A 48 15.89 13.04 7.20
C THR A 48 16.52 14.36 6.78
N ASP A 49 16.95 14.47 5.51
CA ASP A 49 17.46 15.73 4.96
C ASP A 49 16.33 16.75 4.83
N ALA A 50 15.15 16.35 4.35
CA ALA A 50 13.98 17.22 4.31
C ALA A 50 13.56 17.71 5.70
N ALA A 51 13.61 16.85 6.72
CA ALA A 51 13.39 17.25 8.11
C ALA A 51 14.47 18.24 8.59
N ARG A 52 15.72 18.06 8.19
CA ARG A 52 16.82 18.98 8.50
C ARG A 52 16.61 20.35 7.86
N PHE A 53 16.17 20.41 6.60
CA PHE A 53 15.79 21.66 5.95
C PHE A 53 14.69 22.39 6.74
N ILE A 54 13.64 21.68 7.17
CA ILE A 54 12.60 22.25 8.02
C ILE A 54 13.19 22.82 9.33
N SER A 55 14.10 22.11 9.99
CA SER A 55 14.74 22.59 11.23
C SER A 55 15.57 23.86 11.06
N GLN A 56 15.98 24.17 9.83
CA GLN A 56 16.74 25.36 9.46
C GLN A 56 15.84 26.49 8.93
N GLY A 57 14.52 26.34 9.04
CA GLY A 57 13.55 27.30 8.50
C GLY A 57 13.41 27.26 6.97
N GLN A 58 13.91 26.21 6.33
CA GLN A 58 13.85 26.04 4.87
C GLN A 58 12.72 25.08 4.47
N SER A 59 12.35 25.12 3.20
CA SER A 59 11.38 24.18 2.62
C SER A 59 11.97 22.75 2.58
N PRO A 60 11.21 21.70 2.92
CA PRO A 60 11.66 20.31 2.75
C PRO A 60 11.96 19.99 1.27
N TYR A 61 11.36 20.74 0.34
CA TYR A 61 11.60 20.62 -1.10
C TYR A 61 12.93 21.21 -1.56
N ALA A 62 13.70 21.86 -0.68
CA ALA A 62 15.09 22.19 -0.94
C ALA A 62 15.97 20.93 -1.03
N ARG A 63 15.50 19.79 -0.50
CA ARG A 63 16.12 18.49 -0.74
C ARG A 63 15.71 17.97 -2.12
N ASP A 64 16.69 17.85 -3.01
CA ASP A 64 16.48 17.19 -4.31
C ASP A 64 15.79 15.84 -4.13
N THR A 65 14.90 15.50 -5.06
CA THR A 65 14.15 14.23 -5.08
C THR A 65 13.17 14.00 -3.92
N TYR A 66 13.01 14.94 -2.98
CA TYR A 66 11.94 14.87 -1.98
C TYR A 66 10.57 15.04 -2.66
N ARG A 67 9.76 13.99 -2.63
CA ARG A 67 8.50 13.83 -3.39
C ARG A 67 7.33 13.39 -2.50
N TYR A 68 7.40 13.73 -1.22
CA TYR A 68 6.47 13.28 -0.19
C TYR A 68 5.80 14.51 0.43
N THR A 69 4.64 14.33 1.07
CA THR A 69 4.03 15.43 1.84
C THR A 69 5.00 15.95 2.91
N PRO A 70 5.01 17.26 3.25
CA PRO A 70 5.83 17.79 4.32
C PRO A 70 5.54 17.14 5.69
N LEU A 71 4.33 16.59 5.88
CA LEU A 71 3.96 15.91 7.12
C LEU A 71 4.88 14.74 7.46
N LEU A 72 5.41 14.03 6.47
CA LEU A 72 6.35 12.94 6.72
C LEU A 72 7.65 13.46 7.34
N ALA A 73 8.21 14.55 6.80
CA ALA A 73 9.40 15.20 7.35
C ALA A 73 9.13 15.74 8.77
N TRP A 74 7.95 16.30 9.03
CA TRP A 74 7.53 16.72 10.37
C TRP A 74 7.41 15.55 11.36
N PHE A 75 6.87 14.41 10.95
CA PHE A 75 6.75 13.22 11.81
C PHE A 75 8.10 12.69 12.27
N ILE A 76 9.14 12.85 11.45
CA ILE A 76 10.50 12.43 11.79
C ILE A 76 11.39 13.61 12.18
N TYR A 77 10.83 14.78 12.50
CA TYR A 77 11.59 15.96 12.93
C TYR A 77 12.63 15.68 14.02
N PRO A 78 12.39 14.78 15.01
CA PRO A 78 13.41 14.44 15.99
C PRO A 78 14.71 13.89 15.40
N THR A 79 14.71 13.36 14.16
CA THR A 79 15.93 12.92 13.45
C THR A 79 16.94 14.05 13.20
N THR A 80 16.54 15.31 13.36
CA THR A 80 17.42 16.47 13.27
C THR A 80 18.28 16.68 14.51
N TRP A 81 17.95 16.03 15.63
CA TRP A 81 18.71 16.13 16.87
C TRP A 81 19.99 15.27 16.80
N SER A 82 21.00 15.61 17.59
CA SER A 82 22.33 15.00 17.53
C SER A 82 22.37 13.58 18.12
N GLY A 83 23.35 12.76 17.72
CA GLY A 83 23.55 11.43 18.28
C GLY A 83 22.58 10.39 17.73
N TYR A 84 21.93 9.61 18.60
CA TYR A 84 21.14 8.43 18.21
C TYR A 84 19.79 8.75 17.56
N TRP A 85 19.39 10.03 17.53
CA TRP A 85 18.10 10.46 16.99
C TRP A 85 17.97 10.26 15.48
N PHE A 86 19.07 10.09 14.74
CA PHE A 86 19.02 9.72 13.32
C PHE A 86 18.14 8.49 13.07
N SER A 87 18.08 7.53 14.00
CA SER A 87 17.25 6.32 13.85
C SER A 87 15.79 6.49 14.28
N PHE A 88 15.39 7.67 14.76
CA PHE A 88 14.03 7.90 15.27
C PHE A 88 12.94 7.55 14.25
N GLY A 89 13.11 7.96 12.98
CA GLY A 89 12.15 7.64 11.94
C GLY A 89 12.02 6.13 11.70
N LYS A 90 13.13 5.39 11.67
CA LYS A 90 13.11 3.91 11.57
C LYS A 90 12.36 3.26 12.72
N VAL A 91 12.57 3.75 13.95
CA VAL A 91 11.85 3.28 15.15
C VAL A 91 10.36 3.58 15.03
N LEU A 92 9.99 4.80 14.63
CA LEU A 92 8.60 5.20 14.42
C LEU A 92 7.91 4.33 13.36
N PHE A 93 8.58 4.04 12.25
CA PHE A 93 8.05 3.20 11.18
C PHE A 93 7.90 1.74 11.63
N ALA A 94 8.87 1.22 12.39
CA ALA A 94 8.80 -0.11 12.99
C ALA A 94 7.66 -0.23 14.01
N ILE A 95 7.41 0.81 14.82
CA ILE A 95 6.23 0.90 15.69
C ILE A 95 4.94 0.90 14.86
N GLY A 96 4.93 1.62 13.74
CA GLY A 96 3.82 1.62 12.77
C GLY A 96 3.41 0.21 12.36
N ASP A 97 4.37 -0.66 12.02
CA ASP A 97 4.06 -2.05 11.71
C ASP A 97 3.37 -2.79 12.86
N ILE A 98 3.83 -2.60 14.10
CA ILE A 98 3.27 -3.27 15.28
C ILE A 98 1.83 -2.79 15.51
N VAL A 99 1.58 -1.49 15.39
CA VAL A 99 0.24 -0.91 15.50
C VAL A 99 -0.66 -1.41 14.39
N ALA A 100 -0.17 -1.47 13.14
CA ALA A 100 -0.95 -2.00 12.01
C ALA A 100 -1.31 -3.48 12.23
N GLY A 101 -0.36 -4.30 12.69
CA GLY A 101 -0.62 -5.71 13.00
C GLY A 101 -1.57 -5.90 14.19
N TRP A 102 -1.51 -5.00 15.19
CA TRP A 102 -2.49 -4.96 16.27
C TRP A 102 -3.89 -4.60 15.77
N MET A 103 -4.01 -3.60 14.89
CA MET A 103 -5.28 -3.25 14.25
C MET A 103 -5.84 -4.43 13.45
N MET A 104 -5.01 -5.14 12.68
CA MET A 104 -5.43 -6.35 11.97
C MET A 104 -5.96 -7.41 12.94
N PHE A 105 -5.22 -7.71 14.02
CA PHE A 105 -5.67 -8.64 15.05
C PHE A 105 -7.04 -8.25 15.64
N ARG A 106 -7.23 -6.96 15.95
CA ARG A 106 -8.51 -6.44 16.46
C ARG A 106 -9.64 -6.60 15.45
N ILE A 107 -9.40 -6.29 14.18
CA ILE A 107 -10.41 -6.44 13.12
C ILE A 107 -10.78 -7.91 12.93
N LEU A 108 -9.82 -8.82 12.91
CA LEU A 108 -10.04 -10.27 12.81
C LEU A 108 -10.90 -10.81 13.97
N ARG A 109 -10.64 -10.34 15.20
CA ARG A 109 -11.42 -10.71 16.40
C ARG A 109 -12.84 -10.14 16.36
N SER A 110 -12.98 -8.85 16.06
CA SER A 110 -14.25 -8.14 16.20
C SER A 110 -15.20 -8.31 15.02
N TYR A 111 -14.68 -8.32 13.79
CA TYR A 111 -15.52 -8.31 12.58
C TYR A 111 -15.51 -9.63 11.82
N GLN A 112 -14.45 -10.43 11.92
CA GLN A 112 -14.44 -11.80 11.41
C GLN A 112 -14.69 -12.88 12.48
N ARG A 113 -14.92 -12.47 13.73
CA ARG A 113 -15.29 -13.33 14.88
C ARG A 113 -14.34 -14.51 15.10
N MET A 114 -13.06 -14.36 14.75
CA MET A 114 -12.06 -15.40 14.93
C MET A 114 -11.73 -15.59 16.41
N ASP A 115 -11.36 -16.81 16.81
CA ASP A 115 -10.72 -17.05 18.09
C ASP A 115 -9.35 -16.35 18.17
N GLN A 116 -8.81 -16.20 19.38
CA GLN A 116 -7.55 -15.48 19.60
C GLN A 116 -6.38 -16.14 18.89
N GLU A 117 -6.30 -17.47 18.96
CA GLU A 117 -5.18 -18.22 18.39
C GLU A 117 -5.16 -18.08 16.86
N ARG A 118 -6.31 -18.24 16.22
CA ARG A 118 -6.45 -18.06 14.77
C ARG A 118 -6.19 -16.63 14.34
N ALA A 119 -6.75 -15.63 15.05
CA ALA A 119 -6.51 -14.22 14.74
C ALA A 119 -5.02 -13.86 14.84
N LEU A 120 -4.30 -14.38 15.85
CA LEU A 120 -2.86 -14.18 16.01
C LEU A 120 -2.05 -14.87 14.90
N LYS A 121 -2.43 -16.07 14.46
CA LYS A 121 -1.79 -16.74 13.31
C LYS A 121 -1.90 -15.90 12.04
N PHE A 122 -3.09 -15.39 11.71
CA PHE A 122 -3.29 -14.59 10.52
C PHE A 122 -2.66 -13.19 10.61
N SER A 123 -2.75 -12.50 11.75
CA SER A 123 -2.05 -11.21 11.92
C SER A 123 -0.53 -11.35 11.89
N SER A 124 0.01 -12.55 12.18
CA SER A 124 1.45 -12.83 12.11
C SER A 124 2.01 -12.89 10.69
N ILE A 125 1.15 -13.00 9.67
CA ILE A 125 1.52 -12.79 8.25
C ILE A 125 2.06 -11.37 8.02
N TRP A 126 1.71 -10.43 8.90
CA TRP A 126 2.28 -9.09 8.96
C TRP A 126 3.29 -8.94 10.10
N LEU A 127 2.91 -9.29 11.34
CA LEU A 127 3.71 -9.02 12.54
C LEU A 127 5.07 -9.72 12.53
N LEU A 128 5.13 -10.97 12.08
CA LEU A 128 6.34 -11.81 12.10
C LEU A 128 6.95 -11.97 10.70
N ASN A 129 6.52 -11.15 9.74
CA ASN A 129 7.02 -11.21 8.37
C ASN A 129 8.36 -10.47 8.26
N PRO A 130 9.45 -11.18 7.90
CA PRO A 130 10.78 -10.57 7.82
C PRO A 130 10.84 -9.47 6.75
N MET A 131 10.07 -9.56 5.67
CA MET A 131 10.04 -8.53 4.63
C MET A 131 9.44 -7.22 5.17
N VAL A 132 8.32 -7.31 5.90
CA VAL A 132 7.68 -6.14 6.55
C VAL A 132 8.64 -5.50 7.55
N ALA A 133 9.19 -6.31 8.46
CA ALA A 133 10.11 -5.83 9.48
C ALA A 133 11.40 -5.24 8.87
N THR A 134 11.93 -5.83 7.80
CA THR A 134 13.11 -5.30 7.10
C THR A 134 12.79 -3.94 6.47
N ILE A 135 11.71 -3.82 5.70
CA ILE A 135 11.40 -2.58 4.98
C ILE A 135 11.19 -1.39 5.93
N SER A 136 10.49 -1.57 7.05
CA SER A 136 10.29 -0.49 8.03
C SER A 136 11.59 -0.11 8.74
N THR A 137 12.38 -1.11 9.19
CA THR A 137 13.65 -0.85 9.90
C THR A 137 14.76 -0.32 8.99
N ARG A 138 14.68 -0.54 7.67
CA ARG A 138 15.52 0.14 6.67
C ARG A 138 15.19 1.64 6.54
N GLY A 139 14.02 2.08 7.01
CA GLY A 139 13.60 3.48 7.01
C GLY A 139 12.45 3.82 6.06
N SER A 140 11.67 2.84 5.62
CA SER A 140 10.48 3.11 4.82
C SER A 140 9.25 3.39 5.67
N SER A 141 8.46 4.40 5.30
CA SER A 141 7.27 4.84 6.06
C SER A 141 6.00 4.02 5.80
N GLU A 142 6.08 2.92 5.03
CA GLU A 142 4.91 2.09 4.68
C GLU A 142 4.19 1.50 5.90
N GLY A 143 4.89 1.30 7.02
CA GLY A 143 4.30 0.85 8.28
C GLY A 143 3.25 1.83 8.82
N LEU A 144 3.52 3.15 8.73
CA LEU A 144 2.57 4.19 9.13
C LEU A 144 1.33 4.20 8.25
N LEU A 145 1.54 4.05 6.94
CA LEU A 145 0.46 3.91 5.99
C LEU A 145 -0.41 2.67 6.29
N GLY A 146 0.21 1.55 6.66
CA GLY A 146 -0.49 0.36 7.17
C GLY A 146 -1.42 0.69 8.35
N VAL A 147 -1.00 1.55 9.28
CA VAL A 147 -1.87 2.04 10.36
C VAL A 147 -3.05 2.83 9.81
N PHE A 148 -2.82 3.79 8.92
CA PHE A 148 -3.90 4.65 8.40
C PHE A 148 -4.95 3.83 7.64
N ILE A 149 -4.52 2.87 6.82
CA ILE A 149 -5.43 2.04 6.02
C ILE A 149 -6.18 1.02 6.88
N THR A 150 -5.53 0.39 7.86
CA THR A 150 -6.22 -0.52 8.78
C THR A 150 -7.17 0.23 9.73
N ALA A 151 -6.82 1.46 10.15
CA ALA A 151 -7.71 2.35 10.88
C ALA A 151 -8.91 2.79 10.04
N LEU A 152 -8.71 3.14 8.77
CA LEU A 152 -9.78 3.44 7.83
C LEU A 152 -10.74 2.26 7.70
N LEU A 153 -10.21 1.06 7.44
CA LEU A 153 -11.01 -0.16 7.33
C LEU A 153 -11.80 -0.42 8.62
N TRP A 154 -11.14 -0.32 9.77
CA TRP A 154 -11.80 -0.46 11.07
C TRP A 154 -12.92 0.56 11.26
N ALA A 155 -12.68 1.84 10.97
CA ALA A 155 -13.68 2.90 11.14
C ALA A 155 -14.92 2.66 10.26
N VAL A 156 -14.73 2.23 9.02
CA VAL A 156 -15.83 1.89 8.10
C VAL A 156 -16.59 0.65 8.59
N LEU A 157 -15.89 -0.41 9.01
CA LEU A 157 -16.53 -1.62 9.57
C LEU A 157 -17.27 -1.33 10.88
N ALA A 158 -16.74 -0.40 11.70
CA ALA A 158 -17.35 0.10 12.93
C ALA A 158 -18.49 1.09 12.70
N ARG A 159 -18.82 1.42 11.44
CA ARG A 159 -19.81 2.46 11.07
C ARG A 159 -19.50 3.84 11.67
N ARG A 160 -18.23 4.14 11.95
CA ARG A 160 -17.76 5.47 12.37
C ARG A 160 -17.44 6.30 11.13
N ILE A 161 -18.47 6.68 10.38
CA ILE A 161 -18.33 7.21 9.03
C ILE A 161 -17.57 8.55 8.98
N GLN A 162 -17.77 9.44 9.96
CA GLN A 162 -17.03 10.70 10.07
C GLN A 162 -15.52 10.43 10.19
N LEU A 163 -15.14 9.54 11.11
CA LEU A 163 -13.75 9.13 11.30
C LEU A 163 -13.20 8.43 10.06
N GLY A 164 -14.00 7.58 9.40
CA GLY A 164 -13.65 6.95 8.12
C GLY A 164 -13.36 8.00 7.04
N GLY A 165 -14.17 9.05 6.95
CA GLY A 165 -13.95 10.17 6.03
C GLY A 165 -12.64 10.89 6.35
N MET A 166 -12.43 11.28 7.62
CA MET A 166 -11.19 11.94 8.05
C MET A 166 -9.95 11.10 7.74
N LEU A 167 -9.97 9.80 8.07
CA LEU A 167 -8.86 8.88 7.81
C LEU A 167 -8.61 8.68 6.32
N LEU A 168 -9.65 8.63 5.49
CA LEU A 168 -9.50 8.55 4.03
C LEU A 168 -8.83 9.82 3.49
N GLY A 169 -9.32 11.00 3.87
CA GLY A 169 -8.73 12.28 3.44
C GLY A 169 -7.28 12.45 3.91
N PHE A 170 -6.99 12.10 5.16
CA PHE A 170 -5.64 12.11 5.71
C PHE A 170 -4.72 11.13 4.99
N ALA A 171 -5.17 9.88 4.76
CA ALA A 171 -4.36 8.87 4.09
C ALA A 171 -4.02 9.28 2.65
N VAL A 172 -4.98 9.85 1.91
CA VAL A 172 -4.77 10.35 0.53
C VAL A 172 -3.81 11.54 0.50
N HIS A 173 -3.89 12.44 1.48
CA HIS A 173 -2.93 13.52 1.62
C HIS A 173 -1.53 12.99 1.93
N PHE A 174 -1.42 11.99 2.81
CA PHE A 174 -0.13 11.43 3.21
C PHE A 174 0.54 10.67 2.07
N LYS A 175 -0.26 9.95 1.26
CA LYS A 175 0.18 9.28 0.04
C LYS A 175 -1.00 9.18 -0.89
N ILE A 176 -0.82 9.44 -2.19
CA ILE A 176 -1.98 9.59 -3.08
C ILE A 176 -2.82 8.31 -3.24
N TYR A 177 -2.20 7.12 -3.36
CA TYR A 177 -2.87 5.88 -3.80
C TYR A 177 -4.09 5.38 -2.99
N PRO A 178 -4.29 5.67 -1.68
CA PRO A 178 -5.49 5.25 -0.94
C PRO A 178 -6.79 5.81 -1.52
N PHE A 179 -6.72 6.77 -2.45
CA PHE A 179 -7.91 7.30 -3.14
C PHE A 179 -8.70 6.19 -3.83
N ILE A 180 -8.05 5.10 -4.27
CA ILE A 180 -8.72 3.95 -4.90
C ILE A 180 -9.76 3.31 -3.96
N TYR A 181 -9.58 3.39 -2.64
CA TYR A 181 -10.50 2.80 -1.68
C TYR A 181 -11.82 3.55 -1.56
N ALA A 182 -11.89 4.82 -2.00
CA ALA A 182 -13.09 5.63 -1.94
C ALA A 182 -14.27 4.91 -2.64
N THR A 183 -14.05 4.36 -3.85
CA THR A 183 -15.10 3.67 -4.60
C THR A 183 -15.63 2.43 -3.86
N SER A 184 -14.74 1.60 -3.29
CA SER A 184 -15.16 0.42 -2.51
C SER A 184 -15.95 0.82 -1.28
N ILE A 185 -15.51 1.85 -0.55
CA ILE A 185 -16.18 2.29 0.68
C ILE A 185 -17.55 2.89 0.34
N VAL A 186 -17.63 3.78 -0.65
CA VAL A 186 -18.92 4.35 -1.10
C VAL A 186 -19.87 3.25 -1.56
N TRP A 187 -19.39 2.28 -2.34
CA TRP A 187 -20.20 1.15 -2.79
C TRP A 187 -20.62 0.21 -1.64
N TRP A 188 -19.79 0.08 -0.60
CA TRP A 188 -20.07 -0.70 0.61
C TRP A 188 -21.17 -0.07 1.48
N LEU A 189 -21.20 1.26 1.58
CA LEU A 189 -22.18 2.04 2.35
C LEU A 189 -23.58 2.11 1.70
N ASP A 190 -23.93 1.12 0.87
CA ASP A 190 -25.25 1.02 0.25
C ASP A 190 -26.33 0.60 1.24
N ASP A 191 -27.52 1.21 1.15
CA ASP A 191 -28.64 1.00 2.08
C ASP A 191 -29.18 -0.44 2.08
N THR A 192 -28.97 -1.18 0.98
CA THR A 192 -29.31 -2.61 0.90
C THR A 192 -28.52 -3.50 1.88
N ASN A 193 -27.32 -3.07 2.30
CA ASN A 193 -26.57 -3.72 3.38
C ASN A 193 -27.00 -3.23 4.78
N ILE A 194 -27.61 -2.04 4.86
CA ILE A 194 -28.14 -1.46 6.11
C ILE A 194 -29.43 -2.18 6.53
N GLU A 195 -30.31 -2.52 5.57
CA GLU A 195 -31.56 -3.24 5.81
C GLU A 195 -31.33 -4.72 6.17
N ARG A 196 -30.38 -5.40 5.52
CA ARG A 196 -29.99 -6.80 5.85
C ARG A 196 -29.43 -6.98 7.26
N SER A 197 -28.81 -5.94 7.82
CA SER A 197 -28.27 -5.97 9.19
C SER A 197 -29.32 -5.67 10.26
N LYS A 198 -30.46 -5.06 9.90
CA LYS A 198 -31.47 -4.58 10.84
C LYS A 198 -32.80 -5.34 10.78
N SER A 199 -33.11 -6.04 9.70
CA SER A 199 -34.38 -6.75 9.58
C SER A 199 -34.21 -8.08 8.86
N GLY A 200 -34.60 -9.18 9.52
CA GLY A 200 -34.83 -10.47 8.89
C GLY A 200 -36.13 -10.51 8.07
N GLN A 201 -36.48 -9.41 7.38
CA GLN A 201 -37.72 -9.31 6.62
C GLN A 201 -37.48 -9.59 5.14
N SER A 202 -38.29 -10.51 4.60
CA SER A 202 -38.36 -10.83 3.18
C SER A 202 -38.53 -9.58 2.34
N ALA A 203 -37.67 -9.45 1.33
CA ALA A 203 -37.71 -8.37 0.35
C ALA A 203 -39.04 -8.41 -0.42
N LYS A 204 -39.93 -7.44 -0.16
CA LYS A 204 -41.02 -7.13 -1.10
C LYS A 204 -40.38 -6.63 -2.40
N GLN A 205 -40.71 -7.29 -3.51
CA GLN A 205 -40.30 -6.88 -4.84
C GLN A 205 -40.82 -5.47 -5.13
N LYS A 206 -39.92 -4.47 -5.03
CA LYS A 206 -40.18 -3.11 -5.56
C LYS A 206 -40.01 -3.16 -7.08
N ALA A 207 -40.87 -2.43 -7.79
CA ALA A 207 -40.83 -2.24 -9.24
C ALA A 207 -39.44 -1.77 -9.72
N PRO A 208 -39.06 -2.02 -10.98
CA PRO A 208 -37.76 -1.59 -11.50
C PRO A 208 -37.64 -0.07 -11.46
N ALA A 209 -36.84 0.42 -10.51
CA ALA A 209 -36.53 1.84 -10.34
C ALA A 209 -35.90 2.42 -11.62
N SER A 210 -36.34 3.61 -12.02
CA SER A 210 -35.75 4.34 -13.14
C SER A 210 -34.27 4.67 -12.86
N LEU A 211 -33.48 5.01 -13.90
CA LEU A 211 -32.09 5.43 -13.71
C LEU A 211 -31.97 6.65 -12.78
N PHE A 212 -32.96 7.54 -12.84
CA PHE A 212 -33.04 8.71 -11.98
C PHE A 212 -33.30 8.32 -10.52
N ASP A 213 -34.23 7.39 -10.27
CA ASP A 213 -34.50 6.87 -8.92
C ASP A 213 -33.27 6.16 -8.35
N LYS A 214 -32.52 5.41 -9.18
CA LYS A 214 -31.26 4.79 -8.76
C LYS A 214 -30.19 5.83 -8.41
N ALA A 215 -30.12 6.94 -9.15
CA ALA A 215 -29.18 8.02 -8.87
C ALA A 215 -29.53 8.77 -7.57
N ILE A 216 -30.81 9.07 -7.34
CA ILE A 216 -31.26 9.68 -6.08
C ILE A 216 -31.03 8.74 -4.90
N ASN A 217 -31.41 7.46 -5.03
CA ASN A 217 -31.21 6.46 -3.97
C ASN A 217 -29.72 6.16 -3.73
N PHE A 218 -28.83 6.53 -4.66
CA PHE A 218 -27.40 6.43 -4.44
C PHE A 218 -26.89 7.49 -3.45
N ILE A 219 -27.56 8.63 -3.35
CA ILE A 219 -27.22 9.70 -2.41
C ILE A 219 -27.82 9.35 -1.04
N ASN A 220 -26.98 8.89 -0.13
CA ASN A 220 -27.38 8.64 1.26
C ASN A 220 -26.49 9.40 2.25
N VAL A 221 -26.98 9.52 3.48
CA VAL A 221 -26.34 10.33 4.54
C VAL A 221 -24.93 9.81 4.85
N GLU A 222 -24.72 8.50 4.89
CA GLU A 222 -23.40 7.92 5.17
C GLU A 222 -22.39 8.25 4.06
N ARG A 223 -22.77 8.13 2.78
CA ARG A 223 -21.92 8.48 1.63
C ARG A 223 -21.60 9.96 1.59
N VAL A 224 -22.59 10.83 1.81
CA VAL A 224 -22.39 12.28 1.87
C VAL A 224 -21.49 12.66 3.04
N THR A 225 -21.69 12.05 4.21
CA THR A 225 -20.84 12.26 5.39
C THR A 225 -19.40 11.85 5.10
N LEU A 226 -19.19 10.66 4.53
CA LEU A 226 -17.85 10.20 4.13
C LEU A 226 -17.20 11.21 3.18
N ALA A 227 -17.92 11.66 2.15
CA ALA A 227 -17.43 12.60 1.15
C ALA A 227 -17.05 13.94 1.78
N LEU A 228 -17.92 14.53 2.60
CA LEU A 228 -17.65 15.83 3.24
C LEU A 228 -16.44 15.78 4.18
N TYR A 229 -16.36 14.77 5.05
CA TYR A 229 -15.24 14.66 5.99
C TYR A 229 -13.92 14.31 5.30
N SER A 230 -13.94 13.48 4.25
CA SER A 230 -12.74 13.17 3.47
C SER A 230 -12.25 14.36 2.65
N LEU A 231 -13.15 15.04 1.93
CA LEU A 231 -12.80 16.24 1.18
C LEU A 231 -12.34 17.37 2.10
N GLY A 232 -13.03 17.60 3.22
CA GLY A 232 -12.65 18.62 4.20
C GLY A 232 -11.27 18.38 4.80
N THR A 233 -10.97 17.13 5.18
CA THR A 233 -9.65 16.78 5.74
C THR A 233 -8.55 16.88 4.67
N PHE A 234 -8.79 16.33 3.48
CA PHE A 234 -7.85 16.40 2.37
C PHE A 234 -7.58 17.85 1.96
N ALA A 235 -8.62 18.64 1.70
CA ALA A 235 -8.49 20.04 1.33
C ALA A 235 -7.83 20.86 2.43
N GLY A 236 -8.24 20.70 3.69
CA GLY A 236 -7.65 21.43 4.82
C GLY A 236 -6.15 21.20 4.96
N LEU A 237 -5.69 19.94 4.87
CA LEU A 237 -4.25 19.62 4.92
C LEU A 237 -3.49 20.16 3.70
N ASN A 238 -4.07 20.04 2.50
CA ASN A 238 -3.43 20.55 1.28
C ASN A 238 -3.34 22.07 1.28
N ILE A 239 -4.39 22.78 1.69
CA ILE A 239 -4.40 24.23 1.82
C ILE A 239 -3.36 24.65 2.86
N ALA A 240 -3.32 24.00 4.03
CA ALA A 240 -2.32 24.29 5.06
C ALA A 240 -0.88 24.12 4.53
N MET A 241 -0.58 23.00 3.87
CA MET A 241 0.75 22.78 3.29
C MET A 241 1.08 23.75 2.15
N TYR A 242 0.10 24.11 1.33
CA TYR A 242 0.28 25.08 0.24
C TYR A 242 0.55 26.49 0.77
N ILE A 243 -0.12 26.92 1.84
CA ILE A 243 0.14 28.22 2.50
C ILE A 243 1.60 28.28 3.01
N ILE A 244 2.12 27.17 3.53
CA ILE A 244 3.47 27.12 4.11
C ILE A 244 4.56 26.99 3.02
N TYR A 245 4.34 26.15 2.01
CA TYR A 245 5.40 25.73 1.08
C TYR A 245 5.17 26.14 -0.39
N GLY A 246 4.02 26.72 -0.71
CA GLY A 246 3.70 27.24 -2.04
C GLY A 246 3.62 26.17 -3.14
N LEU A 247 3.91 26.59 -4.38
CA LEU A 247 3.85 25.73 -5.56
C LEU A 247 4.74 24.47 -5.50
N PRO A 248 5.98 24.52 -4.93
CA PRO A 248 6.81 23.32 -4.76
C PRO A 248 6.09 22.15 -4.06
N PHE A 249 5.17 22.43 -3.13
CA PHE A 249 4.37 21.39 -2.49
C PHE A 249 3.53 20.60 -3.51
N LEU A 250 2.81 21.28 -4.39
CA LEU A 250 1.95 20.63 -5.37
C LEU A 250 2.77 19.89 -6.44
N GLU A 251 3.86 20.53 -6.89
CA GLU A 251 4.77 19.96 -7.87
C GLU A 251 5.36 18.64 -7.39
N HIS A 252 5.97 18.63 -6.21
CA HIS A 252 6.70 17.47 -5.72
C HIS A 252 5.82 16.41 -5.06
N SER A 253 4.74 16.79 -4.36
CA SER A 253 3.87 15.81 -3.70
C SER A 253 2.87 15.14 -4.65
N TYR A 254 2.44 15.81 -5.73
CA TYR A 254 1.39 15.30 -6.60
C TYR A 254 1.77 15.28 -8.07
N PHE A 255 2.11 16.42 -8.67
CA PHE A 255 2.28 16.50 -10.13
C PHE A 255 3.47 15.67 -10.62
N TYR A 256 4.51 15.55 -9.80
CA TYR A 256 5.65 14.68 -10.04
C TYR A 256 5.22 13.23 -10.34
N HIS A 257 4.15 12.72 -9.73
CA HIS A 257 3.69 11.35 -9.98
C HIS A 257 3.12 11.11 -11.37
N LEU A 258 2.71 12.16 -12.09
CA LEU A 258 2.22 12.07 -13.47
C LEU A 258 3.38 11.96 -14.47
N THR A 259 4.45 12.70 -14.22
CA THR A 259 5.62 12.80 -15.11
C THR A 259 6.79 11.89 -14.70
N ARG A 260 6.75 11.29 -13.50
CA ARG A 260 7.83 10.44 -12.98
C ARG A 260 8.17 9.31 -13.95
N ILE A 261 9.46 9.23 -14.28
CA ILE A 261 10.11 8.11 -14.96
C ILE A 261 11.02 7.46 -13.92
N ASP A 262 10.59 6.33 -13.35
CA ASP A 262 11.43 5.54 -12.46
C ASP A 262 11.84 4.26 -13.14
N HIS A 263 13.05 4.28 -13.70
CA HIS A 263 13.59 3.18 -14.47
C HIS A 263 14.36 2.20 -13.58
N ARG A 264 14.97 2.66 -12.48
CA ARG A 264 15.78 1.81 -11.59
C ARG A 264 14.90 0.97 -10.66
N HIS A 265 15.36 -0.22 -10.30
CA HIS A 265 14.73 -1.05 -9.25
C HIS A 265 13.20 -1.24 -9.43
N ASN A 266 12.74 -1.34 -10.69
CA ASN A 266 11.32 -1.32 -11.05
C ASN A 266 10.87 -2.65 -11.67
N PHE A 267 10.05 -3.42 -10.97
CA PHE A 267 9.54 -4.74 -11.40
C PHE A 267 8.49 -4.68 -12.52
N SER A 268 8.06 -3.48 -12.90
CA SER A 268 7.03 -3.24 -13.89
C SER A 268 7.41 -3.77 -15.29
N PRO A 269 6.43 -4.24 -16.09
CA PRO A 269 6.60 -4.47 -17.53
C PRO A 269 7.17 -3.27 -18.29
N TYR A 270 6.92 -2.06 -17.79
CA TYR A 270 7.36 -0.81 -18.40
C TYR A 270 8.83 -0.46 -18.08
N ASN A 271 9.51 -1.23 -17.22
CA ASN A 271 10.89 -0.96 -16.77
C ASN A 271 11.85 -0.64 -17.93
N THR A 272 11.98 -1.56 -18.89
CA THR A 272 12.94 -1.43 -20.00
C THR A 272 12.60 -0.24 -20.89
N LEU A 273 11.31 0.03 -21.12
CA LEU A 273 10.85 1.20 -21.86
C LEU A 273 11.23 2.50 -21.15
N LEU A 274 11.00 2.58 -19.83
CA LEU A 274 11.34 3.74 -19.01
C LEU A 274 12.86 4.00 -19.01
N TYR A 275 13.67 2.94 -19.01
CA TYR A 275 15.13 3.07 -19.18
C TYR A 275 15.50 3.69 -20.52
N LEU A 276 14.93 3.20 -21.63
CA LEU A 276 15.21 3.72 -22.96
C LEU A 276 14.77 5.19 -23.09
N ASN A 277 13.60 5.53 -22.56
CA ASN A 277 13.08 6.90 -22.54
C ASN A 277 13.93 7.85 -21.68
N SER A 278 14.64 7.34 -20.67
CA SER A 278 15.53 8.14 -19.83
C SER A 278 16.87 8.47 -20.47
N SER A 279 17.21 7.86 -21.61
CA SER A 279 18.46 8.12 -22.32
C SER A 279 18.36 9.44 -23.11
N PRO A 280 19.32 10.38 -22.96
CA PRO A 280 19.34 11.59 -23.78
C PRO A 280 19.55 11.24 -25.26
N SER A 281 18.54 11.49 -26.10
CA SER A 281 18.65 11.29 -27.54
C SER A 281 19.21 12.54 -28.23
N PRO A 282 20.30 12.45 -29.02
CA PRO A 282 20.88 13.60 -29.72
C PRO A 282 20.04 14.13 -30.90
N SER A 283 18.93 13.48 -31.24
CA SER A 283 18.15 13.77 -32.45
C SER A 283 16.66 13.39 -32.34
N SER A 284 15.94 13.91 -31.34
CA SER A 284 14.49 13.65 -31.24
C SER A 284 13.67 14.91 -31.49
N ASN A 285 12.93 14.91 -32.61
CA ASN A 285 11.78 15.77 -32.81
C ASN A 285 10.78 15.57 -31.66
N PRO A 286 10.13 16.62 -31.13
CA PRO A 286 9.29 16.53 -29.91
C PRO A 286 7.95 15.80 -30.09
N SER A 287 7.69 15.23 -31.26
CA SER A 287 6.37 14.77 -31.68
C SER A 287 6.41 13.31 -32.12
N SER A 288 5.76 12.43 -31.35
CA SER A 288 4.90 11.31 -31.82
C SER A 288 4.95 9.99 -31.03
N THR A 289 5.77 9.84 -29.98
CA THR A 289 5.50 8.75 -29.02
C THR A 289 4.46 9.25 -28.05
N LEU A 290 3.18 8.91 -28.25
CA LEU A 290 2.26 8.73 -27.13
C LEU A 290 3.07 8.02 -26.05
N GLU A 291 3.35 8.69 -24.92
CA GLU A 291 4.13 8.11 -23.84
C GLU A 291 3.40 6.85 -23.39
N LEU A 292 3.76 5.69 -23.95
CA LEU A 292 3.04 4.41 -23.79
C LEU A 292 2.90 4.04 -22.31
N GLU A 293 3.84 4.52 -21.50
CA GLU A 293 3.83 4.48 -20.05
C GLU A 293 2.66 5.23 -19.38
N ARG A 294 2.16 6.33 -19.97
CA ARG A 294 0.95 7.02 -19.49
C ARG A 294 -0.31 6.20 -19.78
N LEU A 295 -0.30 5.37 -20.82
CA LEU A 295 -1.41 4.43 -21.06
C LEU A 295 -1.53 3.39 -19.95
N ALA A 296 -0.47 3.14 -19.16
CA ALA A 296 -0.52 2.24 -18.00
C ALA A 296 -1.56 2.68 -16.96
N PHE A 297 -1.85 3.98 -16.86
CA PHE A 297 -2.88 4.50 -15.95
C PHE A 297 -4.28 4.01 -16.30
N LEU A 298 -4.58 3.75 -17.58
CA LEU A 298 -5.91 3.33 -18.01
C LEU A 298 -6.30 1.94 -17.45
N PRO A 299 -5.58 0.83 -17.73
CA PRO A 299 -5.91 -0.46 -17.16
C PRO A 299 -5.75 -0.47 -15.64
N GLN A 300 -4.77 0.26 -15.10
CA GLN A 300 -4.56 0.37 -13.67
C GLN A 300 -5.78 0.97 -12.96
N LEU A 301 -6.20 2.18 -13.34
CA LEU A 301 -7.33 2.87 -12.71
C LEU A 301 -8.67 2.21 -13.03
N ALA A 302 -8.86 1.73 -14.26
CA ALA A 302 -10.07 1.01 -14.63
C ALA A 302 -10.26 -0.23 -13.73
N LEU A 303 -9.22 -1.05 -13.53
CA LEU A 303 -9.31 -2.21 -12.67
C LEU A 303 -9.40 -1.82 -11.19
N SER A 304 -8.46 -1.03 -10.67
CA SER A 304 -8.33 -0.78 -9.23
C SER A 304 -9.37 0.19 -8.69
N ALA A 305 -9.76 1.21 -9.44
CA ALA A 305 -10.64 2.27 -8.93
C ALA A 305 -12.11 2.10 -9.35
N LEU A 306 -12.41 1.28 -10.37
CA LEU A 306 -13.78 1.13 -10.91
C LEU A 306 -14.28 -0.32 -10.95
N LEU A 307 -13.67 -1.20 -11.76
CA LEU A 307 -14.23 -2.53 -12.05
C LEU A 307 -14.21 -3.47 -10.83
N ILE A 308 -13.09 -3.54 -10.12
CA ILE A 308 -12.96 -4.35 -8.90
C ILE A 308 -13.89 -3.86 -7.77
N PRO A 309 -13.92 -2.56 -7.38
CA PRO A 309 -14.78 -2.12 -6.30
C PRO A 309 -16.26 -2.35 -6.59
N LEU A 310 -16.73 -2.05 -7.81
CA LEU A 310 -18.13 -2.24 -8.20
C LEU A 310 -18.56 -3.71 -8.19
N SER A 311 -17.65 -4.63 -8.54
CA SER A 311 -17.94 -6.07 -8.59
C SER A 311 -17.80 -6.76 -7.23
N LEU A 312 -16.86 -6.34 -6.38
CA LEU A 312 -16.45 -7.09 -5.19
C LEU A 312 -16.82 -6.43 -3.86
N ALA A 313 -16.91 -5.10 -3.79
CA ALA A 313 -16.97 -4.42 -2.49
C ALA A 313 -18.19 -4.83 -1.66
N LYS A 314 -19.36 -5.05 -2.29
CA LYS A 314 -20.57 -5.52 -1.60
C LYS A 314 -20.46 -6.91 -0.97
N ARG A 315 -19.46 -7.72 -1.34
CA ARG A 315 -19.26 -9.07 -0.78
C ARG A 315 -18.31 -9.06 0.41
N SER A 316 -17.18 -8.38 0.27
CA SER A 316 -16.18 -8.27 1.32
C SER A 316 -15.35 -7.02 1.08
N LEU A 317 -15.57 -5.99 1.90
CA LEU A 317 -14.79 -4.75 1.80
C LEU A 317 -13.27 -4.99 1.94
N PRO A 318 -12.75 -5.74 2.94
CA PRO A 318 -11.31 -6.00 3.05
C PRO A 318 -10.73 -6.73 1.83
N SER A 319 -11.46 -7.70 1.26
CA SER A 319 -10.98 -8.48 0.11
C SER A 319 -11.10 -7.70 -1.20
N ALA A 320 -12.09 -6.81 -1.32
CA ALA A 320 -12.16 -5.86 -2.42
C ALA A 320 -10.97 -4.89 -2.36
N MET A 321 -10.67 -4.30 -1.19
CA MET A 321 -9.50 -3.44 -1.01
C MET A 321 -8.20 -4.19 -1.32
N LEU A 322 -8.06 -5.47 -0.91
CA LEU A 322 -6.93 -6.31 -1.33
C LEU A 322 -6.82 -6.38 -2.86
N ALA A 323 -7.89 -6.76 -3.55
CA ALA A 323 -7.88 -6.91 -5.01
C ALA A 323 -7.60 -5.57 -5.72
N GLN A 324 -8.15 -4.46 -5.21
CA GLN A 324 -7.89 -3.11 -5.71
C GLN A 324 -6.40 -2.78 -5.62
N THR A 325 -5.79 -3.00 -4.46
CA THR A 325 -4.38 -2.69 -4.24
C THR A 325 -3.46 -3.61 -5.03
N PHE A 326 -3.80 -4.89 -5.10
CA PHE A 326 -3.04 -5.87 -5.87
C PHE A 326 -3.06 -5.49 -7.36
N ALA A 327 -4.22 -5.14 -7.91
CA ALA A 327 -4.34 -4.62 -9.28
C ALA A 327 -3.61 -3.28 -9.46
N PHE A 328 -3.75 -2.35 -8.52
CA PHE A 328 -3.10 -1.05 -8.57
C PHE A 328 -1.57 -1.20 -8.66
N VAL A 329 -0.98 -2.10 -7.87
CA VAL A 329 0.48 -2.35 -7.90
C VAL A 329 0.89 -3.10 -9.17
N THR A 330 0.16 -4.15 -9.54
CA THR A 330 0.50 -5.01 -10.69
C THR A 330 0.50 -4.24 -12.02
N PHE A 331 -0.44 -3.32 -12.21
CA PHE A 331 -0.59 -2.55 -13.45
C PHE A 331 0.08 -1.16 -13.38
N ASN A 332 0.82 -0.85 -12.31
CA ASN A 332 1.52 0.42 -12.21
C ASN A 332 2.74 0.46 -13.15
N LYS A 333 2.99 1.62 -13.76
CA LYS A 333 4.24 1.85 -14.52
C LYS A 333 5.50 1.77 -13.65
N VAL A 334 5.40 2.11 -12.36
CA VAL A 334 6.46 1.96 -11.35
C VAL A 334 6.02 0.95 -10.31
N CYS A 335 6.82 -0.09 -10.08
CA CYS A 335 6.56 -1.13 -9.10
C CYS A 335 7.84 -1.44 -8.33
N THR A 336 7.88 -1.14 -7.03
CA THR A 336 9.01 -1.44 -6.13
C THR A 336 8.59 -2.40 -5.03
N SER A 337 9.55 -3.03 -4.34
CA SER A 337 9.24 -3.98 -3.26
C SER A 337 8.45 -3.38 -2.09
N GLN A 338 8.59 -2.07 -1.85
CA GLN A 338 7.81 -1.36 -0.83
C GLN A 338 6.29 -1.46 -1.11
N TYR A 339 5.89 -1.51 -2.38
CA TYR A 339 4.47 -1.54 -2.76
C TYR A 339 3.81 -2.86 -2.41
N PHE A 340 4.60 -3.93 -2.23
CA PHE A 340 4.08 -5.24 -1.88
C PHE A 340 3.47 -5.24 -0.47
N LEU A 341 3.95 -4.37 0.43
CA LEU A 341 3.34 -4.18 1.75
C LEU A 341 1.90 -3.71 1.64
N TRP A 342 1.56 -2.98 0.57
CA TRP A 342 0.23 -2.38 0.43
C TRP A 342 -0.87 -3.42 0.26
N TYR A 343 -0.61 -4.52 -0.44
CA TYR A 343 -1.57 -5.62 -0.53
C TYR A 343 -1.33 -6.68 0.55
N MET A 344 -0.09 -6.87 1.03
CA MET A 344 0.19 -7.81 2.13
C MET A 344 -0.56 -7.48 3.41
N MET A 345 -0.83 -6.19 3.69
CA MET A 345 -1.60 -5.78 4.86
C MET A 345 -3.04 -6.33 4.87
N PHE A 346 -3.59 -6.71 3.70
CA PHE A 346 -4.94 -7.26 3.61
C PHE A 346 -4.99 -8.79 3.56
N LEU A 347 -3.86 -9.46 3.32
CA LEU A 347 -3.79 -10.93 3.30
C LEU A 347 -4.35 -11.59 4.57
N PRO A 348 -4.14 -11.07 5.79
CA PRO A 348 -4.73 -11.64 6.99
C PRO A 348 -6.26 -11.75 6.94
N PHE A 349 -6.94 -10.83 6.24
CA PHE A 349 -8.40 -10.81 6.15
C PHE A 349 -8.96 -11.75 5.07
N TYR A 350 -8.17 -12.05 4.03
CA TYR A 350 -8.60 -12.83 2.86
C TYR A 350 -8.18 -14.30 2.94
N LEU A 351 -6.94 -14.57 3.35
CA LEU A 351 -6.38 -15.93 3.38
C LEU A 351 -7.23 -16.97 4.15
N PRO A 352 -7.88 -16.66 5.29
CA PRO A 352 -8.62 -17.63 6.08
C PRO A 352 -9.68 -18.41 5.33
N THR A 353 -10.23 -17.85 4.26
CA THR A 353 -11.27 -18.49 3.44
C THR A 353 -10.80 -18.75 2.01
N SER A 354 -9.68 -18.19 1.59
CA SER A 354 -9.13 -18.29 0.23
C SER A 354 -8.87 -19.70 -0.30
N THR A 355 -8.96 -19.84 -1.62
CA THR A 355 -8.48 -21.00 -2.37
C THR A 355 -6.99 -21.23 -2.12
N LEU A 356 -6.19 -20.18 -1.91
CA LEU A 356 -4.76 -20.29 -1.65
C LEU A 356 -4.43 -21.13 -0.39
N LEU A 357 -5.29 -21.14 0.63
CA LEU A 357 -5.10 -22.02 1.78
C LEU A 357 -5.88 -23.34 1.69
N ARG A 358 -7.03 -23.35 1.01
CA ARG A 358 -7.83 -24.57 0.83
C ARG A 358 -7.16 -25.56 -0.13
N GLU A 359 -6.63 -25.08 -1.24
CA GLU A 359 -5.95 -25.86 -2.27
C GLU A 359 -4.44 -25.64 -2.16
N LYS A 360 -3.79 -26.46 -1.32
CA LYS A 360 -2.35 -26.31 -0.99
C LYS A 360 -1.46 -26.22 -2.23
N GLY A 361 -1.74 -26.99 -3.28
CA GLY A 361 -0.97 -26.95 -4.53
C GLY A 361 -1.01 -25.58 -5.21
N VAL A 362 -2.20 -24.97 -5.30
CA VAL A 362 -2.39 -23.63 -5.88
C VAL A 362 -1.71 -22.58 -5.01
N GLY A 363 -1.90 -22.64 -3.69
CA GLY A 363 -1.29 -21.71 -2.73
C GLY A 363 0.23 -21.74 -2.74
N VAL A 364 0.82 -22.93 -2.66
CA VAL A 364 2.27 -23.11 -2.68
C VAL A 364 2.84 -22.68 -4.03
N ALA A 365 2.20 -23.06 -5.14
CA ALA A 365 2.63 -22.62 -6.48
C ALA A 365 2.60 -21.09 -6.60
N ALA A 366 1.52 -20.43 -6.17
CA ALA A 366 1.40 -18.98 -6.19
C ALA A 366 2.51 -18.30 -5.36
N LEU A 367 2.76 -18.79 -4.15
CA LEU A 367 3.81 -18.25 -3.27
C LEU A 367 5.21 -18.45 -3.88
N VAL A 368 5.52 -19.65 -4.34
CA VAL A 368 6.83 -19.98 -4.94
C VAL A 368 7.06 -19.14 -6.19
N LEU A 369 6.07 -19.05 -7.08
CA LEU A 369 6.19 -18.23 -8.29
C LEU A 369 6.35 -16.74 -7.98
N TRP A 370 5.64 -16.24 -6.97
CA TRP A 370 5.75 -14.83 -6.56
C TRP A 370 7.12 -14.50 -5.94
N VAL A 371 7.67 -15.39 -5.12
CA VAL A 371 9.02 -15.23 -4.54
C VAL A 371 10.10 -15.43 -5.61
N ALA A 372 10.00 -16.47 -6.44
CA ALA A 372 10.96 -16.76 -7.50
C ALA A 372 10.98 -15.64 -8.55
N GLY A 373 9.83 -15.08 -8.92
CA GLY A 373 9.74 -13.95 -9.83
C GLY A 373 10.51 -12.72 -9.32
N GLN A 374 10.40 -12.43 -8.02
CA GLN A 374 11.21 -11.37 -7.40
C GLN A 374 12.70 -11.71 -7.41
N ALA A 375 13.08 -12.93 -7.01
CA ALA A 375 14.48 -13.34 -6.97
C ALA A 375 15.14 -13.27 -8.36
N VAL A 376 14.45 -13.73 -9.40
CA VAL A 376 14.91 -13.65 -10.79
C VAL A 376 15.07 -12.19 -11.22
N TRP A 377 14.10 -11.32 -10.93
CA TRP A 377 14.19 -9.91 -11.28
C TRP A 377 15.35 -9.22 -10.53
N LEU A 378 15.44 -9.42 -9.21
CA LEU A 378 16.50 -8.85 -8.36
C LEU A 378 17.88 -9.30 -8.80
N GLN A 379 18.04 -10.57 -9.22
CA GLN A 379 19.31 -11.04 -9.75
C GLN A 379 19.70 -10.27 -11.03
N GLN A 380 18.76 -10.07 -11.97
CA GLN A 380 19.02 -9.31 -13.21
C GLN A 380 19.30 -7.83 -12.93
N GLY A 381 18.54 -7.22 -12.02
CA GLY A 381 18.74 -5.85 -11.55
C GLY A 381 20.11 -5.67 -10.88
N PHE A 382 20.53 -6.62 -10.05
CA PHE A 382 21.85 -6.60 -9.43
C PHE A 382 22.98 -6.61 -10.47
N GLN A 383 22.89 -7.47 -11.49
CA GLN A 383 23.87 -7.50 -12.57
C GLN A 383 23.94 -6.16 -13.31
N LEU A 384 22.80 -5.53 -13.58
CA LEU A 384 22.77 -4.23 -14.26
C LEU A 384 23.27 -3.09 -13.39
N GLU A 385 22.64 -2.90 -12.24
CA GLU A 385 22.73 -1.67 -11.46
C GLU A 385 23.96 -1.65 -10.54
N PHE A 386 24.46 -2.81 -10.13
CA PHE A 386 25.63 -2.91 -9.26
C PHE A 386 26.88 -3.41 -9.97
N LEU A 387 26.74 -4.36 -10.92
CA LEU A 387 27.89 -4.91 -11.66
C LEU A 387 28.10 -4.27 -13.04
N GLY A 388 27.20 -3.37 -13.47
CA GLY A 388 27.32 -2.67 -14.75
C GLY A 388 27.16 -3.58 -15.98
N ARG A 389 26.60 -4.79 -15.83
CA ARG A 389 26.40 -5.73 -16.93
C ARG A 389 25.06 -5.45 -17.61
N SER A 390 25.07 -5.23 -18.92
CA SER A 390 23.84 -5.01 -19.68
C SER A 390 22.94 -6.24 -19.69
N THR A 391 21.85 -6.23 -18.90
CA THR A 391 20.85 -7.31 -18.80
C THR A 391 19.46 -6.91 -19.28
N PHE A 392 19.32 -5.79 -20.00
CA PHE A 392 18.02 -5.23 -20.40
C PHE A 392 17.11 -6.24 -21.12
N VAL A 393 17.58 -6.82 -22.24
CA VAL A 393 16.84 -7.80 -23.06
C VAL A 393 17.76 -9.00 -23.35
N PRO A 394 17.29 -10.25 -23.16
CA PRO A 394 15.97 -10.63 -22.65
C PRO A 394 15.85 -10.57 -21.11
N GLY A 395 16.93 -10.33 -20.37
CA GLY A 395 17.01 -10.51 -18.91
C GLY A 395 15.92 -9.81 -18.09
N LEU A 396 16.08 -8.51 -17.84
CA LEU A 396 15.15 -7.69 -17.07
C LEU A 396 13.76 -7.67 -17.68
N TRP A 397 13.67 -7.51 -19.01
CA TRP A 397 12.38 -7.51 -19.71
C TRP A 397 11.58 -8.79 -19.45
N ALA A 398 12.17 -9.97 -19.69
CA ALA A 398 11.47 -11.24 -19.46
C ALA A 398 11.20 -11.50 -17.98
N ALA A 399 12.06 -11.03 -17.07
CA ALA A 399 11.80 -11.09 -15.63
C ALA A 399 10.57 -10.26 -15.24
N SER A 400 10.46 -9.02 -15.72
CA SER A 400 9.31 -8.14 -15.47
C SER A 400 8.01 -8.73 -16.05
N ILE A 401 8.03 -9.23 -17.29
CA ILE A 401 6.84 -9.85 -17.90
C ILE A 401 6.41 -11.11 -17.14
N ARG A 402 7.33 -11.99 -16.78
CA ARG A 402 7.00 -13.19 -15.99
C ARG A 402 6.43 -12.84 -14.63
N PHE A 403 7.03 -11.89 -13.92
CA PHE A 403 6.51 -11.45 -12.63
C PHE A 403 5.11 -10.83 -12.77
N PHE A 404 4.86 -10.03 -13.82
CA PHE A 404 3.54 -9.50 -14.12
C PHE A 404 2.50 -10.61 -14.35
N VAL A 405 2.80 -11.62 -15.17
CA VAL A 405 1.90 -12.76 -15.42
C VAL A 405 1.57 -13.51 -14.14
N VAL A 406 2.56 -13.75 -13.28
CA VAL A 406 2.35 -14.38 -11.96
C VAL A 406 1.38 -13.54 -11.12
N ASN A 407 1.59 -12.23 -11.04
CA ASN A 407 0.71 -11.34 -10.28
C ASN A 407 -0.72 -11.29 -10.86
N VAL A 408 -0.88 -11.24 -12.18
CA VAL A 408 -2.21 -11.31 -12.83
C VAL A 408 -2.92 -12.64 -12.50
N GLY A 409 -2.19 -13.77 -12.51
CA GLY A 409 -2.73 -15.07 -12.10
C GLY A 409 -3.23 -15.07 -10.65
N ILE A 410 -2.43 -14.53 -9.72
CA ILE A 410 -2.81 -14.41 -8.31
C ILE A 410 -4.02 -13.50 -8.14
N LEU A 411 -4.05 -12.35 -8.82
CA LEU A 411 -5.20 -11.44 -8.83
C LEU A 411 -6.47 -12.15 -9.33
N GLY A 412 -6.36 -12.98 -10.37
CA GLY A 412 -7.46 -13.78 -10.88
C GLY A 412 -8.04 -14.75 -9.83
N ILE A 413 -7.18 -15.39 -9.03
CA ILE A 413 -7.60 -16.23 -7.90
C ILE A 413 -8.35 -15.41 -6.86
N ILE A 414 -7.79 -14.25 -6.45
CA ILE A 414 -8.40 -13.37 -5.45
C ILE A 414 -9.80 -12.91 -5.91
N ILE A 415 -9.93 -12.43 -7.16
CA ILE A 415 -11.21 -11.97 -7.71
C ILE A 415 -12.23 -13.13 -7.76
N ARG A 416 -11.79 -14.33 -8.18
CA ARG A 416 -12.65 -15.51 -8.26
C ARG A 416 -13.17 -15.93 -6.88
N ASP A 417 -12.31 -15.94 -5.87
CA ASP A 417 -12.67 -16.32 -4.50
C ASP A 417 -13.73 -15.37 -3.94
N VAL A 418 -13.49 -14.06 -4.03
CA VAL A 418 -14.43 -13.04 -3.55
C VAL A 418 -15.76 -13.12 -4.31
N ARG A 419 -15.72 -13.33 -5.63
CA ARG A 419 -16.92 -13.51 -6.46
C ARG A 419 -17.67 -14.81 -6.15
N ARG A 420 -17.03 -15.84 -5.62
CA ARG A 420 -17.72 -17.07 -5.19
C ARG A 420 -18.17 -17.01 -3.73
N GLY A 421 -17.72 -16.01 -2.97
CA GLY A 421 -17.97 -15.92 -1.53
C GLY A 421 -17.24 -17.03 -0.75
N VAL A 422 -16.11 -17.48 -1.30
CA VAL A 422 -15.34 -18.61 -0.77
C VAL A 422 -14.48 -18.19 0.39
#